data_AF-A0A1R1WYE3-F1
#
_entry.id   AF-A0A1R1WYE3-F1
#
_cell.length_a   1.000
_cell.length_b   1.000
_cell.length_c   1.000
_cell.angle_alpha   90.00
_cell.angle_beta   90.00
_cell.angle_gamma   90.00
#
_symmetry.space_group_name_H-M   'P 1'
#
loop_
_entity.id
_entity.type
_entity.pdbx_description
1 polymer ?
#
loop_
_entity_poly.entity_id
_entity_poly.type
_entity_poly.pdbx_seq_one_letter_code
_entity_poly.pdbx_strand_id
1 'polypeptide(L)'
;MDQRNIKLFADILGNENYVKKAIEKNTRRQSMLNSLLSQKCLPDDGWSDEDIKWLLDELSCMDMNNQQGQIGVGEREGRIASKLVYQRHFGFSHGIGRSGDIAENQPKAIGSSLLYKLANKLVLSSLKIAGISKKAVGDCIIFPMATGLTLSFCMQLIKSQNVSAKYVIWPRIDQKSCFKAIIGAENLIEGDEIRTDIDSIEKKIIELGVNNIACIYTTTSCFAPRVPDRLVQVSTICKNYNIPHLVNNAYGVQSIRCLGLLSEACTKGRVDYFVQSTDKNYMVPVGGSIIASPSLEKIESLTIGIYKRTKLFEPSSTDMRNQATLSKLKKKKNESMIGPMLYLRNVSGARSVNPSPNRTIEGYNFQNWCQHINFYFPESSKNIELSWLESTENDLNNLSISGGEETLAKATSYLNVAVAIGFKEEDIDLFIEKLISVLDQIY
;
A
#
# COMPACT_ATOMS: atom_id res chain seq x y z
N MET A 1 3.46 -18.77 -26.56
CA MET A 1 3.05 -19.35 -27.86
C MET A 1 1.78 -20.12 -27.64
N ASP A 2 0.78 -19.91 -28.48
CA ASP A 2 -0.48 -20.67 -28.48
C ASP A 2 -0.43 -21.87 -29.44
N GLN A 3 -1.49 -22.67 -29.49
CA GLN A 3 -1.58 -23.84 -30.38
C GLN A 3 -1.43 -23.48 -31.87
N ARG A 4 -1.87 -22.27 -32.27
CA ARG A 4 -1.75 -21.79 -33.65
C ARG A 4 -0.29 -21.55 -34.01
N ASN A 5 0.48 -20.92 -33.12
CA ASN A 5 1.91 -20.70 -33.28
C ASN A 5 2.67 -22.03 -33.40
N ILE A 6 2.31 -23.03 -32.59
CA ILE A 6 2.92 -24.37 -32.64
C ILE A 6 2.70 -25.03 -34.00
N LYS A 7 1.48 -24.94 -34.56
CA LYS A 7 1.17 -25.48 -35.88
C LYS A 7 1.99 -24.80 -36.98
N LEU A 8 2.04 -23.47 -36.96
CA LEU A 8 2.84 -22.70 -37.92
C LEU A 8 4.34 -23.04 -37.82
N PHE A 9 4.86 -23.29 -36.62
CA PHE A 9 6.24 -23.72 -36.43
C PHE A 9 6.49 -25.11 -37.05
N ALA A 10 5.53 -26.03 -36.92
CA ALA A 10 5.62 -27.36 -37.52
C ALA A 10 5.62 -27.27 -39.04
N ASP A 11 4.75 -26.43 -39.61
CA ASP A 11 4.68 -26.19 -41.04
C ASP A 11 5.99 -25.59 -41.60
N ILE A 12 6.62 -24.66 -40.86
CA ILE A 12 7.89 -24.03 -41.27
C ILE A 12 9.08 -24.99 -41.14
N LEU A 13 9.17 -25.71 -40.03
CA LEU A 13 10.32 -26.57 -39.72
C LEU A 13 10.24 -27.95 -40.39
N GLY A 14 9.05 -28.35 -40.88
CA GLY A 14 8.80 -29.65 -41.51
C GLY A 14 9.03 -30.85 -40.59
N ASN A 15 9.14 -30.62 -39.26
CA ASN A 15 9.44 -31.67 -38.28
C ASN A 15 8.81 -31.37 -36.91
N GLU A 16 7.78 -32.12 -36.56
CA GLU A 16 7.04 -31.94 -35.30
C GLU A 16 7.89 -32.20 -34.04
N ASN A 17 8.89 -33.08 -34.12
CA ASN A 17 9.75 -33.38 -32.96
C ASN A 17 10.66 -32.20 -32.61
N TYR A 18 11.06 -31.40 -33.61
CA TYR A 18 11.83 -30.17 -33.36
C TYR A 18 10.97 -29.11 -32.69
N VAL A 19 9.70 -28.99 -33.09
CA VAL A 19 8.75 -28.10 -32.43
C VAL A 19 8.54 -28.51 -30.97
N LYS A 20 8.32 -29.81 -30.70
CA LYS A 20 8.15 -30.32 -29.33
C LYS A 20 9.34 -29.95 -28.43
N LYS A 21 10.57 -30.16 -28.90
CA LYS A 21 11.78 -29.77 -28.17
C LYS A 21 11.88 -28.25 -27.98
N ALA A 22 11.52 -27.46 -29.00
CA ALA A 22 11.58 -26.01 -28.94
C ALA A 22 10.61 -25.39 -27.91
N ILE A 23 9.43 -26.00 -27.71
CA ILE A 23 8.41 -25.47 -26.80
C ILE A 23 8.49 -26.02 -25.37
N GLU A 24 9.26 -27.09 -25.15
CA GLU A 24 9.36 -27.80 -23.87
C GLU A 24 9.64 -26.86 -22.68
N LYS A 25 10.58 -25.92 -22.85
CA LYS A 25 10.91 -24.91 -21.83
C LYS A 25 9.72 -24.01 -21.50
N ASN A 26 8.95 -23.59 -22.50
CA ASN A 26 7.74 -22.78 -22.28
C ASN A 26 6.66 -23.58 -21.56
N THR A 27 6.44 -24.84 -21.94
CA THR A 27 5.49 -25.72 -21.25
C THR A 27 5.86 -25.90 -19.78
N ARG A 28 7.15 -26.10 -19.48
CA ARG A 28 7.67 -26.16 -18.11
C ARG A 28 7.40 -24.87 -17.34
N ARG A 29 7.71 -23.71 -17.92
CA ARG A 29 7.43 -22.38 -17.32
C ARG A 29 5.94 -22.19 -17.00
N GLN A 30 5.06 -22.59 -17.91
CA GLN A 30 3.61 -22.53 -17.67
C GLN A 30 3.18 -23.46 -16.52
N SER A 31 3.73 -24.68 -16.44
CA SER A 31 3.48 -25.58 -15.31
C SER A 31 3.97 -25.00 -13.98
N MET A 32 5.16 -24.39 -13.96
CA MET A 32 5.73 -23.71 -12.80
C MET A 32 4.84 -22.54 -12.33
N LEU A 33 4.39 -21.70 -13.27
CA LEU A 33 3.47 -20.59 -12.99
C LEU A 33 2.11 -21.09 -12.45
N ASN A 34 1.53 -22.11 -13.08
CA ASN A 34 0.28 -22.71 -12.61
C ASN A 34 0.40 -23.24 -11.19
N SER A 35 1.51 -23.90 -10.88
CA SER A 35 1.80 -24.39 -9.53
C SER A 35 1.90 -23.23 -8.54
N LEU A 36 2.70 -22.19 -8.86
CA LEU A 36 2.86 -21.01 -8.01
C LEU A 36 1.53 -20.28 -7.74
N LEU A 37 0.71 -20.05 -8.77
CA LEU A 37 -0.57 -19.35 -8.64
C LEU A 37 -1.62 -20.18 -7.86
N SER A 38 -1.57 -21.51 -8.01
CA SER A 38 -2.50 -22.41 -7.32
C SER A 38 -2.13 -22.58 -5.85
N GLN A 39 -0.86 -22.88 -5.58
CA GLN A 39 -0.37 -23.21 -4.24
C GLN A 39 -0.07 -21.96 -3.42
N LYS A 40 0.45 -20.90 -4.05
CA LYS A 40 0.88 -19.64 -3.41
C LYS A 40 1.91 -19.86 -2.30
N CYS A 41 2.75 -20.88 -2.47
CA CYS A 41 3.81 -21.28 -1.56
C CYS A 41 5.17 -21.21 -2.26
N LEU A 42 6.24 -21.18 -1.46
CA LEU A 42 7.58 -21.34 -2.03
C LEU A 42 7.69 -22.70 -2.72
N PRO A 43 8.31 -22.77 -3.91
CA PRO A 43 8.60 -24.05 -4.55
C PRO A 43 9.62 -24.82 -3.72
N ASP A 44 9.54 -26.16 -3.75
CA ASP A 44 10.51 -27.03 -3.07
C ASP A 44 11.93 -26.81 -3.63
N ASP A 45 12.03 -26.70 -4.96
CA ASP A 45 13.26 -26.36 -5.67
C ASP A 45 13.27 -24.91 -6.13
N GLY A 46 14.39 -24.22 -5.92
CA GLY A 46 14.61 -22.86 -6.40
C GLY A 46 14.53 -22.76 -7.92
N TRP A 47 13.88 -21.71 -8.41
CA TRP A 47 13.82 -21.43 -9.85
C TRP A 47 15.15 -20.86 -10.33
N SER A 48 15.47 -21.08 -11.61
CA SER A 48 16.62 -20.44 -12.25
C SER A 48 16.41 -18.92 -12.35
N ASP A 49 17.50 -18.14 -12.39
CA ASP A 49 17.42 -16.69 -12.58
C ASP A 49 16.69 -16.32 -13.89
N GLU A 50 16.82 -17.12 -14.94
CA GLU A 50 16.12 -16.92 -16.20
C GLU A 50 14.61 -17.13 -16.09
N ASP A 51 14.17 -18.05 -15.23
CA ASP A 51 12.76 -18.33 -14.99
C ASP A 51 12.14 -17.33 -14.00
N ILE A 52 12.90 -16.86 -13.00
CA ILE A 52 12.50 -15.75 -12.14
C ILE A 52 12.33 -14.48 -12.97
N LYS A 53 13.33 -14.15 -13.82
CA LYS A 53 13.24 -12.99 -14.72
C LYS A 53 12.08 -13.11 -15.69
N TRP A 54 11.85 -14.29 -16.26
CA TRP A 54 10.69 -14.53 -17.11
C TRP A 54 9.38 -14.22 -16.38
N LEU A 55 9.21 -14.70 -15.14
CA LEU A 55 8.02 -14.38 -14.34
C LEU A 55 7.88 -12.87 -14.10
N LEU A 56 8.97 -12.17 -13.76
CA LEU A 56 8.96 -10.73 -13.55
C LEU A 56 8.58 -9.96 -14.82
N ASP A 57 9.07 -10.41 -15.98
CA ASP A 57 8.72 -9.81 -17.28
C ASP A 57 7.23 -10.06 -17.62
N GLU A 58 6.70 -11.28 -17.41
CA GLU A 58 5.28 -11.57 -17.61
C GLU A 58 4.38 -10.68 -16.73
N LEU A 59 4.76 -10.51 -15.46
CA LEU A 59 4.01 -9.67 -14.53
C LEU A 59 4.13 -8.18 -14.89
N SER A 60 5.32 -7.68 -15.23
CA SER A 60 5.51 -6.26 -15.51
C SER A 60 4.77 -5.80 -16.76
N CYS A 61 4.61 -6.67 -17.78
CA CYS A 61 3.79 -6.41 -18.95
C CYS A 61 2.30 -6.17 -18.64
N MET A 62 1.83 -6.57 -17.45
CA MET A 62 0.45 -6.32 -17.01
C MET A 62 0.24 -4.91 -16.45
N ASP A 63 1.31 -4.17 -16.15
CA ASP A 63 1.22 -2.79 -15.68
C ASP A 63 1.04 -1.82 -16.85
N MET A 64 0.17 -0.82 -16.68
CA MET A 64 -0.23 0.08 -17.78
C MET A 64 0.96 0.83 -18.38
N ASN A 65 1.97 1.18 -17.59
CA ASN A 65 3.16 1.87 -18.06
C ASN A 65 4.01 1.05 -19.06
N ASN A 66 3.76 -0.26 -19.17
CA ASN A 66 4.46 -1.17 -20.09
C ASN A 66 3.59 -1.61 -21.28
N GLN A 67 2.32 -1.25 -21.31
CA GLN A 67 1.40 -1.64 -22.38
C GLN A 67 1.52 -0.71 -23.59
N GLN A 68 1.50 -1.28 -24.79
CA GLN A 68 1.50 -0.52 -26.03
C GLN A 68 0.12 0.12 -26.28
N GLY A 69 0.12 1.33 -26.83
CA GLY A 69 -1.12 2.06 -27.18
C GLY A 69 -1.84 2.72 -26.01
N GLN A 70 -1.24 2.73 -24.81
CA GLN A 70 -1.76 3.48 -23.66
C GLN A 70 -1.43 4.97 -23.81
N ILE A 71 -2.43 5.83 -23.58
CA ILE A 71 -2.24 7.29 -23.51
C ILE A 71 -2.37 7.70 -22.04
N GLY A 72 -1.23 7.88 -21.37
CA GLY A 72 -1.17 8.32 -19.99
C GLY A 72 -1.28 9.84 -19.88
N VAL A 73 -2.41 10.33 -19.38
CA VAL A 73 -2.72 11.76 -19.26
C VAL A 73 -2.73 12.26 -17.81
N GLY A 74 -2.54 11.36 -16.84
CA GLY A 74 -2.44 11.73 -15.43
C GLY A 74 -1.05 12.25 -15.02
N GLU A 75 -0.98 12.68 -13.78
CA GLU A 75 0.22 13.15 -13.10
C GLU A 75 1.13 11.99 -12.64
N ARG A 76 0.55 10.80 -12.43
CA ARG A 76 1.26 9.60 -11.95
C ARG A 76 1.04 8.41 -12.89
N GLU A 77 1.73 8.47 -14.03
CA GLU A 77 1.63 7.50 -15.14
C GLU A 77 2.79 6.49 -15.19
N GLY A 78 3.64 6.45 -14.16
CA GLY A 78 4.74 5.49 -14.11
C GLY A 78 5.78 5.67 -15.22
N ARG A 79 5.87 6.88 -15.82
CA ARG A 79 6.85 7.21 -16.87
C ARG A 79 8.27 7.08 -16.31
N ILE A 80 9.15 6.37 -17.01
CA ILE A 80 10.53 6.15 -16.60
C ILE A 80 11.49 6.81 -17.59
N ALA A 81 12.25 7.81 -17.12
CA ALA A 81 13.19 8.54 -17.97
C ALA A 81 14.45 7.74 -18.31
N SER A 82 15.01 7.01 -17.34
CA SER A 82 16.27 6.25 -17.50
C SER A 82 16.02 4.78 -17.78
N LYS A 83 16.63 4.26 -18.84
CA LYS A 83 16.55 2.82 -19.16
C LYS A 83 17.24 1.94 -18.12
N LEU A 84 18.28 2.44 -17.44
CA LEU A 84 18.94 1.72 -16.35
C LEU A 84 17.99 1.54 -15.15
N VAL A 85 17.20 2.56 -14.82
CA VAL A 85 16.19 2.48 -13.76
C VAL A 85 15.09 1.50 -14.15
N TYR A 86 14.62 1.56 -15.41
CA TYR A 86 13.66 0.60 -15.95
C TYR A 86 14.16 -0.85 -15.80
N GLN A 87 15.40 -1.12 -16.23
CA GLN A 87 15.98 -2.47 -16.21
C GLN A 87 16.17 -3.00 -14.80
N ARG A 88 16.71 -2.20 -13.87
CA ARG A 88 16.95 -2.65 -12.49
C ARG A 88 15.64 -2.95 -11.74
N HIS A 89 14.54 -2.30 -12.13
CA HIS A 89 13.22 -2.48 -11.54
C HIS A 89 12.28 -3.35 -12.39
N PHE A 90 12.81 -4.03 -13.42
CA PHE A 90 12.05 -4.92 -14.31
C PHE A 90 10.79 -4.26 -14.91
N GLY A 91 10.79 -2.94 -15.09
CA GLY A 91 9.65 -2.18 -15.61
C GLY A 91 8.52 -1.88 -14.61
N PHE A 92 8.61 -2.31 -13.35
CA PHE A 92 7.64 -1.94 -12.31
C PHE A 92 7.90 -0.52 -11.80
N SER A 93 6.98 0.42 -12.04
CA SER A 93 7.16 1.85 -11.67
C SER A 93 6.03 2.47 -10.85
N HIS A 94 4.88 1.81 -10.74
CA HIS A 94 3.71 2.33 -10.01
C HIS A 94 3.78 2.09 -8.50
N GLY A 95 4.63 1.17 -8.05
CA GLY A 95 4.69 0.76 -6.65
C GLY A 95 3.55 -0.18 -6.26
N ILE A 96 3.26 -0.24 -4.96
CA ILE A 96 2.26 -1.14 -4.37
C ILE A 96 1.11 -0.35 -3.72
N GLY A 97 -0.08 -0.93 -3.74
CA GLY A 97 -1.25 -0.36 -3.07
C GLY A 97 -1.85 0.87 -3.75
N ARG A 98 -2.70 1.56 -2.98
CA ARG A 98 -3.34 2.83 -3.33
C ARG A 98 -3.17 3.84 -2.20
N SER A 99 -3.56 5.09 -2.44
CA SER A 99 -3.36 6.23 -1.52
C SER A 99 -3.94 6.05 -0.10
N GLY A 100 -4.74 5.00 0.13
CA GLY A 100 -5.34 4.69 1.43
C GLY A 100 -5.01 3.31 1.99
N ASP A 101 -4.61 2.35 1.15
CA ASP A 101 -4.45 0.96 1.55
C ASP A 101 -3.31 0.33 0.72
N ILE A 102 -2.29 -0.15 1.43
CA ILE A 102 -1.08 -0.72 0.82
C ILE A 102 -1.31 -2.10 0.17
N ALA A 103 -2.35 -2.83 0.59
CA ALA A 103 -2.70 -4.16 0.08
C ALA A 103 -3.82 -4.15 -0.98
N GLU A 104 -4.42 -2.99 -1.24
CA GLU A 104 -5.44 -2.81 -2.27
C GLU A 104 -4.84 -2.93 -3.68
N ASN A 105 -5.60 -3.51 -4.60
CA ASN A 105 -5.19 -3.64 -5.99
C ASN A 105 -5.08 -2.26 -6.65
N GLN A 106 -3.94 -1.98 -7.27
CA GLN A 106 -3.74 -0.80 -8.08
C GLN A 106 -4.24 -1.06 -9.52
N PRO A 107 -5.33 -0.43 -9.98
CA PRO A 107 -5.87 -0.66 -11.33
C PRO A 107 -4.87 -0.28 -12.44
N LYS A 108 -3.96 0.66 -12.19
CA LYS A 108 -2.89 1.00 -13.16
C LYS A 108 -1.71 0.01 -13.16
N ALA A 109 -1.64 -0.89 -12.19
CA ALA A 109 -0.50 -1.74 -11.92
C ALA A 109 -0.94 -3.13 -11.45
N ILE A 110 -1.62 -3.84 -12.36
CA ILE A 110 -2.19 -5.16 -12.11
C ILE A 110 -1.06 -6.17 -11.81
N GLY A 111 0.02 -6.09 -12.57
CA GLY A 111 1.22 -6.90 -12.39
C GLY A 111 1.89 -6.66 -11.06
N SER A 112 2.13 -5.38 -10.71
CA SER A 112 2.66 -5.00 -9.39
C SER A 112 1.77 -5.48 -8.25
N SER A 113 0.44 -5.40 -8.41
CA SER A 113 -0.53 -5.84 -7.40
C SER A 113 -0.48 -7.36 -7.20
N LEU A 114 -0.41 -8.12 -8.29
CA LEU A 114 -0.29 -9.59 -8.26
C LEU A 114 1.06 -10.01 -7.66
N LEU A 115 2.16 -9.37 -8.09
CA LEU A 115 3.50 -9.61 -7.56
C LEU A 115 3.53 -9.43 -6.04
N TYR A 116 2.98 -8.32 -5.54
CA TYR A 116 2.97 -8.02 -4.11
C TYR A 116 2.14 -9.03 -3.30
N LYS A 117 0.95 -9.42 -3.80
CA LYS A 117 0.13 -10.46 -3.16
C LYS A 117 0.83 -11.81 -3.13
N LEU A 118 1.48 -12.21 -4.23
CA LEU A 118 2.27 -13.43 -4.28
C LEU A 118 3.43 -13.37 -3.30
N ALA A 119 4.21 -12.28 -3.29
CA ALA A 119 5.32 -12.10 -2.36
C ALA A 119 4.89 -12.24 -0.88
N ASN A 120 3.75 -11.66 -0.50
CA ASN A 120 3.19 -11.83 0.85
C ASN A 120 2.87 -13.30 1.18
N LYS A 121 2.32 -14.07 0.23
CA LYS A 121 2.01 -15.49 0.44
C LYS A 121 3.27 -16.38 0.43
N LEU A 122 4.27 -16.04 -0.38
CA LEU A 122 5.58 -16.70 -0.36
C LEU A 122 6.29 -16.48 0.98
N VAL A 123 6.25 -15.26 1.53
CA VAL A 123 6.78 -14.98 2.87
C VAL A 123 5.97 -15.68 3.95
N LEU A 124 4.64 -15.77 3.83
CA LEU A 124 3.85 -16.56 4.77
C LEU A 124 4.26 -18.05 4.75
N SER A 125 4.52 -18.59 3.56
CA SER A 125 5.04 -19.94 3.37
C SER A 125 6.43 -20.10 3.99
N SER A 126 7.34 -19.14 3.77
CA SER A 126 8.70 -19.20 4.32
C SER A 126 8.72 -19.17 5.84
N LEU A 127 7.85 -18.38 6.48
CA LEU A 127 7.73 -18.36 7.94
C LEU A 127 7.33 -19.74 8.51
N LYS A 128 6.42 -20.45 7.82
CA LYS A 128 6.00 -21.81 8.20
C LYS A 128 7.13 -22.82 8.02
N ILE A 129 7.88 -22.72 6.92
CA ILE A 129 9.07 -23.55 6.67
C ILE A 129 10.14 -23.31 7.74
N ALA A 130 10.35 -22.05 8.14
CA ALA A 130 11.31 -21.67 9.17
C ALA A 130 10.95 -22.21 10.57
N GLY A 131 9.73 -22.74 10.77
CA GLY A 131 9.32 -23.44 11.98
C GLY A 131 8.30 -22.69 12.84
N ILE A 132 7.68 -21.61 12.33
CA ILE A 132 6.56 -20.99 13.04
C ILE A 132 5.30 -21.85 12.91
N SER A 133 4.57 -22.02 14.01
CA SER A 133 3.34 -22.82 13.99
C SER A 133 2.22 -22.14 13.19
N LYS A 134 1.34 -22.94 12.57
CA LYS A 134 0.17 -22.43 11.83
C LYS A 134 -0.75 -21.55 12.66
N LYS A 135 -0.83 -21.77 13.98
CA LYS A 135 -1.65 -20.96 14.89
C LYS A 135 -1.04 -19.60 15.20
N ALA A 136 0.28 -19.47 15.09
CA ALA A 136 1.00 -18.24 15.40
C ALA A 136 1.08 -17.27 14.21
N VAL A 137 0.79 -17.75 13.00
CA VAL A 137 0.74 -16.91 11.79
C VAL A 137 -0.52 -17.20 10.96
N GLY A 138 -1.54 -16.38 11.17
CA GLY A 138 -2.75 -16.38 10.34
C GLY A 138 -2.47 -15.75 8.98
N ASP A 139 -1.84 -14.59 8.96
CA ASP A 139 -1.34 -13.94 7.74
C ASP A 139 -0.15 -13.02 8.01
N CYS A 140 0.46 -12.51 6.95
CA CYS A 140 1.52 -11.50 7.03
C CYS A 140 1.53 -10.57 5.82
N ILE A 141 2.20 -9.43 5.98
CA ILE A 141 2.39 -8.44 4.92
C ILE A 141 3.84 -7.92 4.91
N ILE A 142 4.43 -7.84 3.72
CA ILE A 142 5.72 -7.18 3.51
C ILE A 142 5.50 -5.68 3.54
N PHE A 143 6.26 -4.96 4.36
CA PHE A 143 6.14 -3.52 4.51
C PHE A 143 7.43 -2.84 4.03
N PRO A 144 7.36 -1.82 3.15
CA PRO A 144 8.53 -1.18 2.52
C PRO A 144 9.19 -0.16 3.46
N MET A 145 9.41 -0.54 4.71
CA MET A 145 10.12 0.25 5.72
C MET A 145 11.00 -0.68 6.55
N ALA A 146 12.11 -0.15 7.07
CA ALA A 146 12.95 -0.87 8.02
C ALA A 146 12.18 -1.19 9.31
N THR A 147 12.58 -2.28 9.99
CA THR A 147 11.90 -2.81 11.19
C THR A 147 11.57 -1.76 12.24
N GLY A 148 12.48 -0.82 12.51
CA GLY A 148 12.26 0.24 13.50
C GLY A 148 11.05 1.10 13.16
N LEU A 149 10.97 1.61 11.92
CA LEU A 149 9.84 2.44 11.48
C LEU A 149 8.53 1.64 11.40
N THR A 150 8.61 0.36 11.05
CA THR A 150 7.45 -0.53 11.01
C THR A 150 6.90 -0.83 12.41
N LEU A 151 7.76 -1.01 13.41
CA LEU A 151 7.35 -1.14 14.81
C LEU A 151 6.66 0.13 15.29
N SER A 152 7.20 1.30 14.95
CA SER A 152 6.57 2.61 15.21
C SER A 152 5.16 2.68 14.64
N PHE A 153 5.01 2.27 13.38
CA PHE A 153 3.74 2.23 12.69
C PHE A 153 2.75 1.28 13.40
N CYS A 154 3.20 0.09 13.81
CA CYS A 154 2.37 -0.85 14.57
C CYS A 154 1.93 -0.27 15.92
N MET A 155 2.84 0.33 16.70
CA MET A 155 2.50 0.98 17.98
C MET A 155 1.49 2.10 17.80
N GLN A 156 1.67 2.90 16.76
CA GLN A 156 0.77 3.97 16.39
C GLN A 156 -0.62 3.44 16.00
N LEU A 157 -0.69 2.36 15.22
CA LEU A 157 -1.95 1.68 14.88
C LEU A 157 -2.65 1.17 16.14
N ILE A 158 -1.91 0.50 17.03
CA ILE A 158 -2.44 0.01 18.31
C ILE A 158 -2.98 1.18 19.16
N LYS A 159 -2.21 2.26 19.30
CA LYS A 159 -2.64 3.46 20.04
C LYS A 159 -3.92 4.08 19.45
N SER A 160 -4.14 4.01 18.14
CA SER A 160 -5.38 4.53 17.55
C SER A 160 -6.64 3.77 17.98
N GLN A 161 -6.48 2.54 18.48
CA GLN A 161 -7.57 1.74 19.05
C GLN A 161 -7.82 2.07 20.53
N ASN A 162 -6.85 2.70 21.21
CA ASN A 162 -6.94 3.16 22.59
C ASN A 162 -6.37 4.57 22.72
N VAL A 163 -7.19 5.59 22.44
CA VAL A 163 -6.76 7.00 22.34
C VAL A 163 -6.21 7.54 23.67
N SER A 164 -6.65 7.00 24.81
CA SER A 164 -6.14 7.39 26.13
C SER A 164 -4.74 6.83 26.43
N ALA A 165 -4.24 5.88 25.64
CA ALA A 165 -2.93 5.30 25.84
C ALA A 165 -1.79 6.31 25.62
N LYS A 166 -0.91 6.38 26.61
CA LYS A 166 0.26 7.28 26.66
C LYS A 166 1.57 6.51 26.66
N TYR A 167 1.58 5.26 27.13
CA TYR A 167 2.79 4.53 27.44
C TYR A 167 2.94 3.25 26.63
N VAL A 168 4.18 2.87 26.35
CA VAL A 168 4.57 1.54 25.90
C VAL A 168 5.50 0.97 26.97
N ILE A 169 5.18 -0.21 27.48
CA ILE A 169 6.06 -0.93 28.42
C ILE A 169 7.03 -1.77 27.59
N TRP A 170 8.33 -1.61 27.85
CA TRP A 170 9.38 -2.24 27.05
C TRP A 170 10.50 -2.79 27.92
N PRO A 171 10.71 -4.10 27.98
CA PRO A 171 11.91 -4.68 28.57
C PRO A 171 13.15 -4.18 27.85
N ARG A 172 14.04 -3.51 28.58
CA ARG A 172 15.16 -2.75 28.00
C ARG A 172 15.98 -3.61 27.02
N ILE A 173 16.33 -3.01 25.88
CA ILE A 173 17.38 -3.49 24.98
C ILE A 173 18.10 -2.29 24.37
N ASP A 174 19.42 -2.27 24.46
CA ASP A 174 20.24 -1.14 24.03
C ASP A 174 20.47 -1.17 22.51
N GLN A 175 19.38 -1.04 21.76
CA GLN A 175 19.38 -0.85 20.32
C GLN A 175 18.91 0.59 20.05
N LYS A 176 19.63 1.35 19.21
CA LYS A 176 19.22 2.70 18.81
C LYS A 176 17.82 2.65 18.18
N SER A 177 16.79 2.90 18.98
CA SER A 177 15.38 2.95 18.59
C SER A 177 14.80 4.27 19.11
N CYS A 178 14.06 4.96 18.24
CA CYS A 178 13.82 6.39 18.32
C CYS A 178 12.50 6.76 19.02
N PHE A 179 12.29 6.34 20.27
CA PHE A 179 11.09 6.74 21.02
C PHE A 179 11.36 7.32 22.41
N LYS A 180 10.87 8.55 22.60
CA LYS A 180 10.81 9.26 23.89
C LYS A 180 9.63 8.80 24.79
N ALA A 181 8.70 7.98 24.26
CA ALA A 181 7.49 7.52 24.95
C ALA A 181 7.53 6.05 25.39
N ILE A 182 8.69 5.39 25.22
CA ILE A 182 8.91 4.03 25.70
C ILE A 182 9.39 4.12 27.15
N ILE A 183 8.61 3.57 28.08
CA ILE A 183 9.04 3.41 29.47
C ILE A 183 9.74 2.06 29.56
N GLY A 184 11.03 2.09 29.87
CA GLY A 184 11.81 0.89 30.12
C GLY A 184 11.29 0.15 31.35
N ALA A 185 10.90 -1.11 31.19
CA ALA A 185 10.88 -2.06 32.29
C ALA A 185 12.33 -2.55 32.50
N GLU A 186 12.74 -2.62 33.76
CA GLU A 186 14.06 -3.14 34.13
C GLU A 186 14.15 -4.64 33.82
N ASN A 187 15.36 -5.13 33.56
CA ASN A 187 15.64 -6.54 33.34
C ASN A 187 16.35 -7.13 34.57
N LEU A 188 16.27 -8.44 34.74
CA LEU A 188 16.99 -9.20 35.75
C LEU A 188 18.31 -9.76 35.19
N ILE A 189 19.30 -9.90 36.06
CA ILE A 189 20.54 -10.64 35.79
C ILE A 189 20.38 -12.04 36.40
N GLU A 190 20.41 -13.08 35.56
CA GLU A 190 20.31 -14.49 35.97
C GLU A 190 21.53 -15.26 35.47
N GLY A 191 22.53 -15.46 36.34
CA GLY A 191 23.84 -15.93 35.92
C GLY A 191 24.50 -14.92 34.97
N ASP A 192 24.89 -15.37 33.78
CA ASP A 192 25.47 -14.51 32.74
C ASP A 192 24.42 -13.88 31.81
N GLU A 193 23.13 -14.24 31.95
CA GLU A 193 22.06 -13.78 31.05
C GLU A 193 21.34 -12.54 31.60
N ILE A 194 21.00 -11.60 30.72
CA ILE A 194 20.05 -10.51 31.00
C ILE A 194 18.67 -10.91 30.50
N ARG A 195 17.69 -10.98 31.42
CA ARG A 195 16.36 -11.55 31.19
C ARG A 195 15.23 -10.61 31.55
N THR A 196 14.06 -10.86 30.95
CA THR A 196 12.83 -10.12 31.26
C THR A 196 12.46 -10.26 32.73
N ASP A 197 12.30 -9.14 33.40
CA ASP A 197 11.67 -9.07 34.71
C ASP A 197 10.14 -9.08 34.55
N ILE A 198 9.50 -10.17 34.96
CA ILE A 198 8.05 -10.31 34.85
C ILE A 198 7.33 -9.46 35.89
N ASP A 199 7.87 -9.39 37.11
CA ASP A 199 7.28 -8.67 38.22
C ASP A 199 7.36 -7.15 37.99
N SER A 200 8.47 -6.67 37.41
CA SER A 200 8.61 -5.27 37.01
C SER A 200 7.60 -4.84 35.94
N ILE A 201 7.29 -5.73 34.98
CA ILE A 201 6.24 -5.48 33.98
C ILE A 201 4.88 -5.34 34.67
N GLU A 202 4.49 -6.29 35.52
CA GLU A 202 3.19 -6.23 36.22
C GLU A 202 3.09 -5.01 37.13
N LYS A 203 4.17 -4.69 37.87
CA LYS A 203 4.25 -3.49 38.70
C LYS A 203 4.03 -2.23 37.87
N LYS A 204 4.64 -2.13 36.68
CA LYS A 204 4.43 -1.00 35.76
C LYS A 204 3.02 -0.95 35.18
N ILE A 205 2.39 -2.10 34.94
CA ILE A 205 0.98 -2.13 34.53
C ILE A 205 0.08 -1.52 35.61
N ILE A 206 0.32 -1.86 36.87
CA ILE A 206 -0.43 -1.34 38.02
C ILE A 206 -0.16 0.16 38.22
N GLU A 207 1.11 0.57 38.21
CA GLU A 207 1.54 1.96 38.40
C GLU A 207 0.96 2.92 37.36
N LEU A 208 1.02 2.53 36.08
CA LEU A 208 0.58 3.37 34.97
C LEU A 208 -0.93 3.28 34.71
N GLY A 209 -1.55 2.18 35.15
CA GLY A 209 -2.93 1.83 34.85
C GLY A 209 -3.11 1.28 33.43
N VAL A 210 -3.82 0.16 33.32
CA VAL A 210 -4.05 -0.60 32.07
C VAL A 210 -4.49 0.29 30.90
N ASN A 211 -5.43 1.21 31.14
CA ASN A 211 -5.99 2.07 30.11
C ASN A 211 -4.98 3.06 29.50
N ASN A 212 -3.90 3.38 30.21
CA ASN A 212 -2.86 4.30 29.72
C ASN A 212 -1.77 3.57 28.92
N ILE A 213 -1.84 2.25 28.77
CA ILE A 213 -0.83 1.44 28.10
C ILE A 213 -1.31 1.09 26.69
N ALA A 214 -0.51 1.46 25.68
CA ALA A 214 -0.79 1.15 24.29
C ALA A 214 -0.48 -0.32 24.01
N CYS A 215 0.71 -0.78 24.39
CA CYS A 215 1.12 -2.16 24.27
C CYS A 215 2.28 -2.50 25.21
N ILE A 216 2.50 -3.80 25.40
CA ILE A 216 3.79 -4.32 25.83
C ILE A 216 4.60 -4.65 24.58
N TYR A 217 5.83 -4.15 24.53
CA TYR A 217 6.74 -4.29 23.42
C TYR A 217 7.91 -5.20 23.83
N THR A 218 7.95 -6.43 23.33
CA THR A 218 9.01 -7.40 23.66
C THR A 218 9.95 -7.63 22.48
N THR A 219 11.10 -8.27 22.72
CA THR A 219 12.12 -8.57 21.72
C THR A 219 12.57 -10.03 21.84
N THR A 220 12.56 -10.76 20.72
CA THR A 220 13.15 -12.10 20.65
C THR A 220 14.64 -12.01 20.33
N SER A 221 14.98 -11.56 19.13
CA SER A 221 16.34 -11.56 18.61
C SER A 221 17.11 -10.34 19.12
N CYS A 222 18.10 -10.57 19.98
CA CYS A 222 18.92 -9.53 20.63
C CYS A 222 20.40 -9.93 20.75
N PHE A 223 21.25 -8.93 21.01
CA PHE A 223 22.67 -9.18 21.28
C PHE A 223 22.85 -9.74 22.70
N ALA A 224 23.67 -10.78 22.83
CA ALA A 224 24.14 -11.27 24.12
C ALA A 224 24.85 -10.15 24.89
N PRO A 225 24.82 -10.14 26.24
CA PRO A 225 24.31 -11.19 27.13
C PRO A 225 22.78 -11.20 27.32
N ARG A 226 22.05 -10.28 26.67
CA ARG A 226 20.58 -10.34 26.68
C ARG A 226 20.09 -11.54 25.88
N VAL A 227 19.07 -12.19 26.39
CA VAL A 227 18.39 -13.31 25.70
C VAL A 227 16.99 -12.91 25.24
N PRO A 228 16.34 -13.71 24.37
CA PRO A 228 14.94 -13.47 24.03
C PRO A 228 14.09 -13.26 25.27
N ASP A 229 13.14 -12.32 25.17
CA ASP A 229 12.24 -12.07 26.28
C ASP A 229 11.45 -13.34 26.66
N ARG A 230 10.95 -13.37 27.89
CA ARG A 230 10.03 -14.40 28.41
C ARG A 230 8.64 -14.27 27.75
N LEU A 231 8.59 -14.45 26.42
CA LEU A 231 7.42 -14.17 25.59
C LEU A 231 6.15 -14.85 26.08
N VAL A 232 6.24 -16.09 26.55
CA VAL A 232 5.08 -16.88 27.00
C VAL A 232 4.45 -16.23 28.22
N GLN A 233 5.26 -15.89 29.23
CA GLN A 233 4.81 -15.21 30.45
C GLN A 233 4.23 -13.83 30.11
N VAL A 234 4.95 -13.02 29.33
CA VAL A 234 4.47 -11.68 28.93
C VAL A 234 3.18 -11.78 28.12
N SER A 235 3.07 -12.73 27.18
CA SER A 235 1.84 -12.92 26.41
C SER A 235 0.65 -13.32 27.30
N THR A 236 0.89 -14.05 28.38
CA THR A 236 -0.15 -14.43 29.35
C THR A 236 -0.61 -13.20 30.13
N ILE A 237 0.32 -12.32 30.55
CA ILE A 237 0.01 -11.03 31.16
C ILE A 237 -0.80 -10.16 30.21
N CYS A 238 -0.36 -10.01 28.96
CA CYS A 238 -1.09 -9.27 27.92
C CYS A 238 -2.52 -9.79 27.73
N LYS A 239 -2.72 -11.11 27.81
CA LYS A 239 -4.04 -11.73 27.75
C LYS A 239 -4.88 -11.37 28.98
N ASN A 240 -4.32 -11.53 30.18
CA ASN A 240 -5.02 -11.31 31.46
C ASN A 240 -5.46 -9.84 31.64
N TYR A 241 -4.58 -8.89 31.33
CA TYR A 241 -4.86 -7.45 31.42
C TYR A 241 -5.51 -6.88 30.16
N ASN A 242 -5.74 -7.71 29.13
CA ASN A 242 -6.24 -7.29 27.82
C ASN A 242 -5.39 -6.18 27.16
N ILE A 243 -4.07 -6.21 27.35
CA ILE A 243 -3.11 -5.25 26.77
C ILE A 243 -2.56 -5.81 25.45
N PRO A 244 -2.52 -5.02 24.36
CA PRO A 244 -1.90 -5.44 23.12
C PRO A 244 -0.41 -5.81 23.28
N HIS A 245 0.04 -6.82 22.55
CA HIS A 245 1.43 -7.29 22.58
C HIS A 245 2.08 -7.19 21.20
N LEU A 246 3.14 -6.38 21.12
CA LEU A 246 3.96 -6.21 19.92
C LEU A 246 5.33 -6.85 20.14
N VAL A 247 5.77 -7.72 19.23
CA VAL A 247 7.08 -8.38 19.33
C VAL A 247 8.03 -7.89 18.24
N ASN A 248 9.20 -7.39 18.63
CA ASN A 248 10.34 -7.23 17.73
C ASN A 248 11.04 -8.57 17.52
N ASN A 249 10.83 -9.14 16.34
CA ASN A 249 11.47 -10.36 15.88
C ASN A 249 12.42 -10.07 14.70
N ALA A 250 13.16 -8.96 14.79
CA ALA A 250 13.98 -8.40 13.71
C ALA A 250 14.76 -9.46 12.92
N TYR A 251 15.53 -10.32 13.58
CA TYR A 251 16.35 -11.35 12.94
C TYR A 251 16.09 -12.74 13.52
N GLY A 252 14.88 -12.97 14.05
CA GLY A 252 14.51 -14.24 14.67
C GLY A 252 13.87 -15.25 13.74
N VAL A 253 13.62 -14.95 12.45
CA VAL A 253 13.11 -15.96 11.50
C VAL A 253 14.12 -17.06 11.27
N GLN A 254 15.41 -16.72 11.21
CA GLN A 254 16.50 -17.68 11.06
C GLN A 254 16.76 -18.55 12.31
N SER A 255 16.02 -18.32 13.42
CA SER A 255 16.20 -19.05 14.68
C SER A 255 14.95 -19.83 15.05
N ILE A 256 15.04 -21.17 14.95
CA ILE A 256 13.94 -22.06 15.33
C ILE A 256 13.53 -21.88 16.80
N ARG A 257 14.47 -21.51 17.67
CA ARG A 257 14.19 -21.19 19.09
C ARG A 257 13.33 -19.94 19.22
N CYS A 258 13.61 -18.87 18.46
CA CYS A 258 12.81 -17.65 18.48
C CYS A 258 11.39 -17.90 17.95
N LEU A 259 11.26 -18.66 16.84
CA LEU A 259 9.96 -19.01 16.26
C LEU A 259 9.17 -19.98 17.15
N GLY A 260 9.84 -20.89 17.84
CA GLY A 260 9.23 -21.77 18.85
C GLY A 260 8.65 -20.96 20.01
N LEU A 261 9.42 -20.03 20.57
CA LEU A 261 8.95 -19.12 21.63
C LEU A 261 7.75 -18.27 21.19
N LEU A 262 7.81 -17.69 19.99
CA LEU A 262 6.69 -16.95 19.40
C LEU A 262 5.46 -17.85 19.24
N SER A 263 5.65 -19.08 18.77
CA SER A 263 4.56 -20.04 18.57
C SER A 263 3.87 -20.40 19.88
N GLU A 264 4.65 -20.66 20.92
CA GLU A 264 4.14 -20.96 22.24
C GLU A 264 3.42 -19.76 22.86
N ALA A 265 3.96 -18.55 22.73
CA ALA A 265 3.36 -17.32 23.21
C ALA A 265 2.01 -17.01 22.53
N CYS A 266 1.93 -17.19 21.21
CA CYS A 266 0.66 -17.05 20.48
C CYS A 266 -0.38 -18.11 20.88
N THR A 267 0.08 -19.29 21.34
CA THR A 267 -0.81 -20.38 21.76
C THR A 267 -1.34 -20.17 23.17
N LYS A 268 -0.49 -19.74 24.11
CA LYS A 268 -0.83 -19.64 25.53
C LYS A 268 -1.42 -18.28 25.92
N GLY A 269 -0.95 -17.21 25.29
CA GLY A 269 -1.28 -15.84 25.64
C GLY A 269 -1.83 -15.02 24.48
N ARG A 270 -1.55 -13.71 24.52
CA ARG A 270 -1.90 -12.72 23.51
C ARG A 270 -0.65 -12.21 22.81
N VAL A 271 -0.66 -12.26 21.48
CA VAL A 271 0.29 -11.62 20.57
C VAL A 271 -0.52 -10.95 19.47
N ASP A 272 -0.38 -9.64 19.30
CA ASP A 272 -1.14 -8.88 18.30
C ASP A 272 -0.38 -8.80 16.99
N TYR A 273 0.91 -8.44 17.04
CA TYR A 273 1.80 -8.39 15.89
C TYR A 273 3.22 -8.78 16.28
N PHE A 274 3.95 -9.33 15.31
CA PHE A 274 5.40 -9.46 15.39
C PHE A 274 6.03 -9.00 14.08
N VAL A 275 7.15 -8.28 14.19
CA VAL A 275 7.80 -7.62 13.06
C VAL A 275 9.20 -8.17 12.85
N GLN A 276 9.54 -8.52 11.61
CA GLN A 276 10.82 -9.07 11.20
C GLN A 276 11.47 -8.20 10.12
N SER A 277 12.80 -8.17 10.03
CA SER A 277 13.51 -7.49 8.93
C SER A 277 13.64 -8.42 7.72
N THR A 278 13.58 -7.86 6.52
CA THR A 278 13.81 -8.65 5.30
C THR A 278 15.31 -8.90 5.10
N ASP A 279 16.16 -7.88 5.26
CA ASP A 279 17.60 -7.99 5.04
C ASP A 279 18.27 -9.04 5.93
N LYS A 280 17.92 -9.07 7.22
CA LYS A 280 18.55 -9.95 8.20
C LYS A 280 18.11 -11.41 8.11
N ASN A 281 16.99 -11.69 7.45
CA ASN A 281 16.43 -13.05 7.39
C ASN A 281 16.37 -13.63 5.96
N TYR A 282 16.43 -12.79 4.93
CA TYR A 282 16.27 -13.20 3.52
C TYR A 282 17.42 -12.73 2.63
N MET A 283 18.47 -12.14 3.19
CA MET A 283 19.68 -11.72 2.46
C MET A 283 19.40 -10.74 1.31
N VAL A 284 18.42 -9.85 1.50
CA VAL A 284 18.06 -8.78 0.57
C VAL A 284 18.59 -7.43 1.05
N PRO A 285 18.59 -6.37 0.22
CA PRO A 285 18.98 -5.03 0.67
C PRO A 285 18.15 -4.54 1.87
N VAL A 286 18.77 -3.69 2.70
CA VAL A 286 18.12 -3.02 3.83
C VAL A 286 16.96 -2.15 3.34
N GLY A 287 15.83 -2.19 4.05
CA GLY A 287 14.71 -1.27 3.81
C GLY A 287 13.33 -1.91 3.86
N GLY A 288 13.23 -3.24 3.98
CA GLY A 288 11.98 -3.97 4.13
C GLY A 288 11.80 -4.59 5.50
N SER A 289 10.54 -4.87 5.83
CA SER A 289 10.15 -5.65 7.00
C SER A 289 8.92 -6.49 6.68
N ILE A 290 8.60 -7.41 7.57
CA ILE A 290 7.42 -8.25 7.52
C ILE A 290 6.64 -7.94 8.80
N ILE A 291 5.33 -7.76 8.68
CA ILE A 291 4.41 -7.70 9.81
C ILE A 291 3.57 -8.96 9.74
N ALA A 292 3.55 -9.74 10.82
CA ALA A 292 2.80 -10.97 10.91
C ALA A 292 1.94 -11.00 12.17
N SER A 293 0.83 -11.74 12.12
CA SER A 293 -0.12 -11.85 13.22
C SER A 293 -0.78 -13.24 13.24
N PRO A 294 -1.16 -13.76 14.43
CA PRO A 294 -2.06 -14.91 14.53
C PRO A 294 -3.44 -14.66 13.89
N SER A 295 -3.86 -13.41 13.74
CA SER A 295 -5.18 -13.02 13.22
C SER A 295 -5.07 -12.43 11.80
N LEU A 296 -5.80 -13.04 10.86
CA LEU A 296 -5.99 -12.50 9.51
C LEU A 296 -6.63 -11.10 9.57
N GLU A 297 -7.70 -10.95 10.35
CA GLU A 297 -8.43 -9.68 10.51
C GLU A 297 -7.53 -8.54 11.00
N LYS A 298 -6.53 -8.83 11.85
CA LYS A 298 -5.56 -7.81 12.29
C LYS A 298 -4.66 -7.35 11.14
N ILE A 299 -4.24 -8.26 10.25
CA ILE A 299 -3.46 -7.90 9.06
C ILE A 299 -4.32 -7.10 8.07
N GLU A 300 -5.57 -7.50 7.82
CA GLU A 300 -6.50 -6.75 6.97
C GLU A 300 -6.84 -5.37 7.58
N SER A 301 -7.03 -5.29 8.89
CA SER A 301 -7.28 -4.03 9.59
C SER A 301 -6.06 -3.11 9.59
N LEU A 302 -4.85 -3.65 9.47
CA LEU A 302 -3.62 -2.87 9.34
C LEU A 302 -3.57 -2.15 8.00
N THR A 303 -4.07 -2.77 6.93
CA THR A 303 -4.10 -2.17 5.59
C THR A 303 -5.18 -1.10 5.48
N ILE A 304 -6.34 -1.32 6.12
CA ILE A 304 -7.45 -0.34 6.21
C ILE A 304 -7.17 0.76 7.25
N GLY A 305 -6.39 0.49 8.30
CA GLY A 305 -6.03 1.45 9.35
C GLY A 305 -5.18 2.61 8.82
N ILE A 306 -4.42 2.38 7.75
CA ILE A 306 -3.72 3.43 6.97
C ILE A 306 -4.76 4.43 6.44
N TYR A 307 -5.87 3.95 5.89
CA TYR A 307 -6.95 4.76 5.33
C TYR A 307 -7.70 5.58 6.38
N LYS A 308 -7.99 5.00 7.56
CA LYS A 308 -8.68 5.74 8.64
C LYS A 308 -7.83 6.90 9.19
N ARG A 309 -6.50 6.80 9.15
CA ARG A 309 -5.61 7.90 9.54
C ARG A 309 -5.55 9.04 8.52
N THR A 310 -5.71 8.75 7.24
CA THR A 310 -5.98 9.80 6.23
C THR A 310 -7.39 10.41 6.39
N LYS A 311 -8.34 9.69 7.02
CA LYS A 311 -9.71 10.14 7.31
C LYS A 311 -9.94 10.82 8.66
N LEU A 312 -8.99 10.80 9.61
CA LEU A 312 -9.07 11.60 10.84
C LEU A 312 -9.06 13.13 10.57
N PHE A 313 -8.95 13.53 9.30
CA PHE A 313 -9.10 14.88 8.82
C PHE A 313 -10.32 15.07 7.89
N GLU A 314 -11.22 14.11 7.71
CA GLU A 314 -12.44 14.32 6.90
C GLU A 314 -13.61 14.76 7.79
N PRO A 315 -14.26 15.91 7.49
CA PRO A 315 -15.54 16.24 8.09
C PRO A 315 -16.60 15.25 7.60
N SER A 316 -17.45 14.79 8.50
CA SER A 316 -18.72 14.18 8.15
C SER A 316 -19.56 15.20 7.36
N SER A 317 -19.75 15.00 6.06
CA SER A 317 -20.78 15.72 5.31
C SER A 317 -21.68 14.75 4.56
N THR A 318 -22.79 14.41 5.20
CA THR A 318 -24.06 14.25 4.51
C THR A 318 -24.54 15.66 4.12
N ASP A 319 -24.37 16.07 2.87
CA ASP A 319 -25.26 17.08 2.29
C ASP A 319 -25.32 16.93 0.77
N MET A 320 -26.54 16.72 0.27
CA MET A 320 -26.88 16.81 -1.13
C MET A 320 -27.06 18.27 -1.46
N ARG A 321 -26.13 18.88 -2.22
CA ARG A 321 -26.38 20.09 -3.02
C ARG A 321 -25.11 20.50 -3.78
N ASN A 322 -25.16 20.42 -5.11
CA ASN A 322 -24.91 21.51 -6.05
C ASN A 322 -24.59 20.98 -7.46
N GLN A 323 -25.53 21.26 -8.38
CA GLN A 323 -25.45 21.00 -9.81
C GLN A 323 -25.25 22.33 -10.53
N ALA A 324 -24.18 22.42 -11.31
CA ALA A 324 -23.91 23.28 -12.46
C ALA A 324 -22.39 23.12 -12.68
N THR A 325 -21.88 22.53 -13.76
CA THR A 325 -22.25 22.67 -15.17
C THR A 325 -22.12 21.30 -15.84
N LEU A 326 -23.25 20.71 -16.20
CA LEU A 326 -23.40 19.49 -17.04
C LEU A 326 -24.89 19.27 -17.39
N SER A 327 -25.62 20.34 -17.67
CA SER A 327 -27.09 20.31 -17.80
C SER A 327 -27.60 19.48 -18.99
N LYS A 328 -26.72 19.03 -19.90
CA LYS A 328 -27.04 18.08 -20.97
C LYS A 328 -26.79 16.60 -20.61
N LEU A 329 -26.12 16.28 -19.50
CA LEU A 329 -25.76 14.89 -19.14
C LEU A 329 -26.79 14.14 -18.29
N LYS A 330 -27.80 14.85 -17.76
CA LYS A 330 -28.90 14.25 -16.99
C LYS A 330 -29.73 13.20 -17.73
N LYS A 331 -29.54 13.04 -19.04
CA LYS A 331 -30.33 12.08 -19.82
C LYS A 331 -29.71 10.73 -20.10
N LYS A 332 -28.44 10.40 -19.75
CA LYS A 332 -28.01 8.99 -19.97
C LYS A 332 -26.94 8.32 -19.07
N LYS A 333 -25.94 8.95 -18.43
CA LYS A 333 -25.01 8.22 -17.51
C LYS A 333 -24.39 9.11 -16.41
N ASN A 334 -24.03 8.50 -15.28
CA ASN A 334 -23.40 9.16 -14.12
C ASN A 334 -21.98 9.66 -14.47
N GLU A 335 -21.71 10.94 -14.28
CA GLU A 335 -20.47 11.68 -14.62
C GLU A 335 -19.19 11.02 -14.09
N SER A 336 -19.28 10.42 -12.90
CA SER A 336 -18.20 9.67 -12.25
C SER A 336 -17.73 8.45 -13.06
N MET A 337 -18.52 7.97 -14.03
CA MET A 337 -18.20 6.83 -14.87
C MET A 337 -17.27 7.16 -16.04
N ILE A 338 -17.07 8.43 -16.39
CA ILE A 338 -16.24 8.82 -17.54
C ILE A 338 -14.78 8.37 -17.36
N GLY A 339 -14.21 8.52 -16.16
CA GLY A 339 -12.85 8.04 -15.85
C GLY A 339 -12.70 6.51 -16.03
N PRO A 340 -13.52 5.68 -15.36
CA PRO A 340 -13.57 4.25 -15.60
C PRO A 340 -13.81 3.85 -17.07
N MET A 341 -14.63 4.59 -17.82
CA MET A 341 -14.90 4.31 -19.23
C MET A 341 -13.71 4.60 -20.15
N LEU A 342 -12.95 5.66 -19.85
CA LEU A 342 -11.70 6.00 -20.54
C LEU A 342 -10.59 4.99 -20.20
N TYR A 343 -10.55 4.53 -18.94
CA TYR A 343 -9.65 3.45 -18.53
C TYR A 343 -9.87 2.16 -19.34
N LEU A 344 -11.13 1.76 -19.60
CA LEU A 344 -11.45 0.61 -20.47
C LEU A 344 -11.01 0.79 -21.93
N ARG A 345 -10.66 2.01 -22.34
CA ARG A 345 -10.15 2.36 -23.69
C ARG A 345 -8.66 2.68 -23.68
N ASN A 346 -7.93 2.21 -22.69
CA ASN A 346 -6.48 2.41 -22.60
C ASN A 346 -6.07 3.90 -22.44
N VAL A 347 -6.91 4.68 -21.76
CA VAL A 347 -6.57 6.05 -21.34
C VAL A 347 -6.43 6.06 -19.82
N SER A 348 -5.19 6.05 -19.33
CA SER A 348 -4.89 6.06 -17.90
C SER A 348 -4.79 7.46 -17.34
N GLY A 349 -5.13 7.59 -16.06
CA GLY A 349 -5.04 8.87 -15.36
C GLY A 349 -6.14 9.85 -15.72
N ALA A 350 -7.04 9.54 -16.65
CA ALA A 350 -8.25 10.31 -16.88
C ALA A 350 -9.23 10.10 -15.71
N ARG A 351 -9.40 11.13 -14.88
CA ARG A 351 -10.33 11.15 -13.75
C ARG A 351 -11.37 12.25 -13.98
N SER A 352 -12.64 11.90 -13.80
CA SER A 352 -13.70 12.89 -13.62
C SER A 352 -13.54 13.49 -12.22
N VAL A 353 -13.24 14.78 -12.19
CA VAL A 353 -13.06 15.58 -10.98
C VAL A 353 -14.35 16.34 -10.75
N ASN A 354 -14.94 16.18 -9.57
CA ASN A 354 -16.18 16.85 -9.19
C ASN A 354 -15.91 17.91 -8.11
N PRO A 355 -16.70 19.00 -8.06
CA PRO A 355 -16.75 19.91 -6.92
C PRO A 355 -16.82 19.12 -5.62
N SER A 356 -15.88 19.41 -4.71
CA SER A 356 -15.73 18.71 -3.43
C SER A 356 -15.81 19.72 -2.29
N PRO A 357 -16.13 19.31 -1.06
CA PRO A 357 -16.18 20.24 0.07
C PRO A 357 -14.84 20.92 0.33
N ASN A 358 -14.85 22.11 0.93
CA ASN A 358 -13.63 22.75 1.43
C ASN A 358 -13.09 21.96 2.63
N ARG A 359 -11.76 21.95 2.82
CA ARG A 359 -11.11 21.24 3.93
C ARG A 359 -10.02 22.10 4.56
N THR A 360 -10.05 22.23 5.87
CA THR A 360 -8.98 22.91 6.62
C THR A 360 -8.00 21.91 7.20
N ILE A 361 -6.70 22.07 6.93
CA ILE A 361 -5.62 21.25 7.48
C ILE A 361 -4.56 22.16 8.07
N GLU A 362 -4.24 22.00 9.36
CA GLU A 362 -3.21 22.81 10.07
C GLU A 362 -3.39 24.33 9.88
N GLY A 363 -4.65 24.80 9.87
CA GLY A 363 -4.99 26.21 9.68
C GLY A 363 -5.09 26.69 8.23
N TYR A 364 -4.65 25.89 7.25
CA TYR A 364 -4.80 26.19 5.83
C TYR A 364 -6.13 25.66 5.28
N ASN A 365 -6.94 26.56 4.71
CA ASN A 365 -8.23 26.20 4.09
C ASN A 365 -8.05 25.91 2.60
N PHE A 366 -8.25 24.65 2.22
CA PHE A 366 -8.24 24.21 0.85
C PHE A 366 -9.66 24.27 0.30
N GLN A 367 -9.88 25.12 -0.71
CA GLN A 367 -11.14 25.17 -1.41
C GLN A 367 -11.24 24.00 -2.40
N ASN A 368 -12.42 23.39 -2.53
CA ASN A 368 -12.63 22.25 -3.43
C ASN A 368 -11.60 21.11 -3.21
N TRP A 369 -11.54 20.58 -1.99
CA TRP A 369 -10.54 19.58 -1.58
C TRP A 369 -10.48 18.37 -2.53
N CYS A 370 -9.28 17.81 -2.77
CA CYS A 370 -9.01 16.77 -3.78
C CYS A 370 -9.03 17.23 -5.26
N GLN A 371 -9.15 18.52 -5.53
CA GLN A 371 -8.90 19.10 -6.86
C GLN A 371 -7.46 19.59 -6.99
N HIS A 372 -6.99 19.76 -8.22
CA HIS A 372 -5.65 20.25 -8.53
C HIS A 372 -5.52 21.77 -8.44
N ILE A 373 -6.64 22.49 -8.46
CA ILE A 373 -6.76 23.96 -8.41
C ILE A 373 -8.05 24.34 -7.67
N ASN A 374 -8.05 25.47 -6.98
CA ASN A 374 -9.23 25.97 -6.25
C ASN A 374 -10.39 26.34 -7.19
N PHE A 375 -10.07 26.85 -8.38
CA PHE A 375 -11.03 27.24 -9.40
C PHE A 375 -10.53 26.80 -10.78
N TYR A 376 -11.34 26.06 -11.54
CA TYR A 376 -11.10 25.82 -12.95
C TYR A 376 -11.89 26.82 -13.78
N PHE A 377 -11.20 27.63 -14.58
CA PHE A 377 -11.80 28.57 -15.52
C PHE A 377 -11.58 28.04 -16.94
N PRO A 378 -12.62 27.57 -17.63
CA PRO A 378 -12.53 27.37 -19.06
C PRO A 378 -12.26 28.73 -19.73
N GLU A 379 -11.40 28.73 -20.75
CA GLU A 379 -10.87 29.95 -21.40
C GLU A 379 -11.93 30.89 -22.02
N SER A 380 -13.21 30.53 -22.03
CA SER A 380 -14.37 31.35 -22.40
C SER A 380 -14.63 32.54 -21.46
N SER A 381 -13.93 32.63 -20.32
CA SER A 381 -14.09 33.68 -19.30
C SER A 381 -13.25 34.95 -19.53
N LYS A 382 -12.51 35.06 -20.64
CA LYS A 382 -11.55 36.16 -20.91
C LYS A 382 -12.15 37.57 -21.11
N ASN A 383 -13.48 37.74 -20.99
CA ASN A 383 -14.11 39.07 -20.96
C ASN A 383 -14.17 39.69 -19.55
N ILE A 384 -13.61 39.04 -18.54
CA ILE A 384 -13.29 39.70 -17.28
C ILE A 384 -12.01 40.50 -17.53
N GLU A 385 -12.06 41.83 -17.38
CA GLU A 385 -10.87 42.67 -17.48
C GLU A 385 -9.78 42.11 -16.55
N LEU A 386 -8.73 41.54 -17.15
CA LEU A 386 -7.53 41.05 -16.46
C LEU A 386 -6.64 42.24 -16.01
N SER A 387 -7.23 43.42 -15.77
CA SER A 387 -6.54 44.65 -15.32
C SER A 387 -6.03 44.55 -13.88
N TRP A 388 -6.42 43.51 -13.13
CA TRP A 388 -6.02 43.26 -11.75
C TRP A 388 -5.01 42.12 -11.57
N LEU A 389 -4.55 41.50 -12.67
CA LEU A 389 -3.53 40.46 -12.64
C LEU A 389 -2.15 41.07 -12.82
N GLU A 390 -1.69 41.79 -11.79
CA GLU A 390 -0.24 41.94 -11.62
C GLU A 390 0.33 40.58 -11.21
N SER A 391 1.21 40.10 -12.08
CA SER A 391 1.93 38.85 -11.99
C SER A 391 2.65 38.67 -10.65
N THR A 392 2.36 37.58 -9.96
CA THR A 392 3.44 36.75 -9.42
C THR A 392 3.32 35.37 -10.08
N GLU A 393 4.29 35.06 -10.93
CA GLU A 393 4.44 33.74 -11.54
C GLU A 393 4.48 32.68 -10.43
N ASN A 394 3.39 31.91 -10.28
CA ASN A 394 3.30 30.52 -9.79
C ASN A 394 2.11 30.17 -8.87
N ASP A 395 1.23 31.10 -8.50
CA ASP A 395 0.15 30.78 -7.54
C ASP A 395 -1.26 31.07 -8.07
N LEU A 396 -1.77 30.20 -8.95
CA LEU A 396 -3.22 30.09 -9.24
C LEU A 396 -4.03 29.65 -8.00
N ASN A 397 -3.37 29.32 -6.89
CA ASN A 397 -3.98 28.85 -5.64
C ASN A 397 -4.38 29.97 -4.67
N ASN A 398 -3.91 31.20 -4.86
CA ASN A 398 -4.12 32.32 -3.92
C ASN A 398 -4.88 33.51 -4.54
N LEU A 399 -5.93 33.23 -5.32
CA LEU A 399 -6.89 34.26 -5.75
C LEU A 399 -7.83 34.61 -4.58
N SER A 400 -7.53 35.68 -3.84
CA SER A 400 -8.50 36.31 -2.94
C SER A 400 -9.31 37.35 -3.72
N ILE A 401 -10.60 37.06 -3.96
CA ILE A 401 -11.52 38.03 -4.56
C ILE A 401 -12.05 38.94 -3.44
N SER A 402 -11.54 40.16 -3.36
CA SER A 402 -12.11 41.23 -2.54
C SER A 402 -12.83 42.22 -3.46
N GLY A 403 -14.13 42.01 -3.68
CA GLY A 403 -14.97 42.88 -4.49
C GLY A 403 -16.41 42.36 -4.47
N GLY A 404 -17.38 43.26 -4.33
CA GLY A 404 -18.78 42.96 -4.02
C GLY A 404 -19.51 42.01 -4.97
N GLU A 405 -20.71 41.63 -4.55
CA GLU A 405 -21.64 40.73 -5.21
C GLU A 405 -21.80 41.00 -6.71
N GLU A 406 -21.11 40.24 -7.57
CA GLU A 406 -21.64 39.71 -8.84
C GLU A 406 -20.65 38.72 -9.49
N THR A 407 -21.13 37.51 -9.78
CA THR A 407 -20.43 36.37 -10.42
C THR A 407 -19.32 35.66 -9.61
N LEU A 408 -19.70 34.98 -8.52
CA LEU A 408 -18.91 33.84 -8.03
C LEU A 408 -18.87 32.74 -9.11
N ALA A 409 -17.70 32.49 -9.69
CA ALA A 409 -17.48 31.35 -10.57
C ALA A 409 -17.79 30.04 -9.81
N LYS A 410 -18.78 29.28 -10.28
CA LYS A 410 -19.15 28.00 -9.67
C LYS A 410 -18.09 26.94 -9.99
N ALA A 411 -17.62 26.25 -8.95
CA ALA A 411 -16.83 25.04 -9.11
C ALA A 411 -17.57 24.06 -10.03
N THR A 412 -16.92 23.63 -11.10
CA THR A 412 -17.50 22.83 -12.17
C THR A 412 -16.78 21.49 -12.27
N SER A 413 -17.51 20.41 -12.57
CA SER A 413 -16.91 19.11 -12.83
C SER A 413 -16.07 19.16 -14.11
N TYR A 414 -14.87 18.62 -14.09
CA TYR A 414 -13.99 18.58 -15.26
C TYR A 414 -13.30 17.24 -15.40
N LEU A 415 -12.88 16.93 -16.63
CA LEU A 415 -11.98 15.83 -16.89
C LEU A 415 -10.55 16.33 -16.72
N ASN A 416 -9.75 15.72 -15.84
CA ASN A 416 -8.41 16.24 -15.54
C ASN A 416 -7.48 16.35 -16.78
N VAL A 417 -7.66 15.49 -17.79
CA VAL A 417 -6.94 15.62 -19.06
C VAL A 417 -7.31 16.91 -19.79
N ALA A 418 -8.57 17.36 -19.74
CA ALA A 418 -9.03 18.59 -20.38
C ALA A 418 -8.35 19.82 -19.77
N VAL A 419 -8.11 19.81 -18.46
CA VAL A 419 -7.36 20.86 -17.74
C VAL A 419 -5.88 20.83 -18.11
N ALA A 420 -5.27 19.63 -18.13
CA ALA A 420 -3.84 19.47 -18.43
C ALA A 420 -3.46 19.94 -19.84
N ILE A 421 -4.41 19.94 -20.78
CA ILE A 421 -4.20 20.33 -22.18
C ILE A 421 -4.87 21.67 -22.54
N GLY A 422 -5.47 22.36 -21.57
CA GLY A 422 -6.03 23.72 -21.76
C GLY A 422 -7.31 23.78 -22.59
N PHE A 423 -8.19 22.78 -22.52
CA PHE A 423 -9.48 22.83 -23.23
C PHE A 423 -10.34 24.02 -22.79
N LYS A 424 -11.05 24.61 -23.77
CA LYS A 424 -12.16 25.54 -23.51
C LYS A 424 -13.43 24.79 -23.11
N GLU A 425 -14.44 25.50 -22.61
CA GLU A 425 -15.71 24.89 -22.23
C GLU A 425 -16.37 24.23 -23.44
N GLU A 426 -16.28 24.87 -24.60
CA GLU A 426 -16.79 24.37 -25.87
C GLU A 426 -16.00 23.15 -26.35
N ASP A 427 -14.69 23.08 -26.07
CA ASP A 427 -13.85 21.91 -26.40
C ASP A 427 -14.17 20.72 -25.50
N ILE A 428 -14.48 20.97 -24.22
CA ILE A 428 -14.97 19.93 -23.30
C ILE A 428 -16.33 19.42 -23.76
N ASP A 429 -17.26 20.32 -24.08
CA ASP A 429 -18.58 19.95 -24.57
C ASP A 429 -18.50 19.16 -25.88
N LEU A 430 -17.68 19.62 -26.83
CA LEU A 430 -17.45 18.93 -28.10
C LEU A 430 -16.74 17.58 -27.91
N PHE A 431 -15.75 17.50 -27.02
CA PHE A 431 -15.08 16.25 -26.68
C PHE A 431 -16.06 15.25 -26.08
N ILE A 432 -16.90 15.69 -25.15
CA ILE A 432 -17.92 14.86 -24.51
C ILE A 432 -19.01 14.46 -25.52
N GLU A 433 -19.45 15.35 -26.41
CA GLU A 433 -20.40 15.04 -27.49
C GLU A 433 -19.84 13.99 -28.47
N LYS A 434 -18.59 14.17 -28.89
CA LYS A 434 -17.87 13.19 -29.72
C LYS A 434 -17.65 11.88 -28.97
N LEU A 435 -17.32 11.93 -27.69
CA LEU A 435 -17.15 10.74 -26.86
C LEU A 435 -18.48 9.99 -26.74
N ILE A 436 -19.59 10.68 -26.48
CA ILE A 436 -20.94 10.09 -26.39
C ILE A 436 -21.34 9.43 -27.71
N SER A 437 -21.14 10.09 -28.85
CA SER A 437 -21.49 9.53 -30.17
C SER A 437 -20.67 8.28 -30.53
N VAL A 438 -19.40 8.22 -30.12
CA VAL A 438 -18.56 7.01 -30.23
C VAL A 438 -18.97 5.94 -29.21
N LEU A 439 -19.48 6.32 -28.04
CA LEU A 439 -19.89 5.42 -26.96
C LEU A 439 -21.23 4.72 -27.24
N ASP A 440 -22.17 5.38 -27.91
CA ASP A 440 -23.47 4.82 -28.31
C ASP A 440 -23.35 3.79 -29.45
N GLN A 441 -22.16 3.58 -30.02
CA GLN A 441 -21.88 2.53 -31.02
C GLN A 441 -21.37 1.21 -30.41
N ILE A 442 -21.05 1.19 -29.11
CA ILE A 442 -20.40 0.07 -28.42
C ILE A 442 -21.34 -0.62 -27.40
N TYR A 443 -22.55 -0.06 -27.21
CA TYR A 443 -23.71 -0.68 -26.58
C TYR A 443 -24.84 -0.74 -27.60
#